data_AF-A0A842LBX4-F1
#
_entry.id   AF-A0A842LBX4-F1
#
_cell.length_a   1.000
_cell.length_b   1.000
_cell.length_c   1.000
_cell.angle_alpha   90.00
_cell.angle_beta   90.00
_cell.angle_gamma   90.00
#
_symmetry.space_group_name_H-M   'P 1'
#
loop_
_entity.id
_entity.type
_entity.pdbx_description
1 polymer ?
#
loop_
_entity_poly.entity_id
_entity_poly.type
_entity_poly.pdbx_seq_one_letter_code
_entity_poly.pdbx_strand_id
1 'polypeptide(L)' 'MTMRQIDTLVDAFQSGYFETPAKIDAEEMARHLGVSRSTFTEHLRKAEAKLIANVFPVLKMV' A
#
# COMPACT_ATOMS: atom_id res chain seq x y z
N MET A 1 -7.70 -4.27 9.60
CA MET A 1 -6.33 -4.14 9.06
C MET A 1 -5.35 -4.32 10.21
N THR A 2 -4.10 -4.71 9.95
CA THR A 2 -3.04 -4.68 10.99
C THR A 2 -2.27 -3.37 10.92
N MET A 3 -1.59 -2.96 12.01
CA MET A 3 -0.74 -1.76 12.03
C MET A 3 0.28 -1.78 10.88
N ARG A 4 1.01 -2.89 10.72
CA ARG A 4 1.98 -3.06 9.62
C ARG A 4 1.39 -2.85 8.22
N GLN A 5 0.12 -3.24 8.00
CA GLN A 5 -0.55 -3.04 6.71
C GLN A 5 -0.92 -1.57 6.48
N ILE A 6 -1.29 -0.86 7.56
CA ILE A 6 -1.57 0.58 7.52
C ILE A 6 -0.26 1.32 7.25
N ASP A 7 0.80 1.02 8.00
CA ASP A 7 2.12 1.65 7.84
C ASP A 7 2.63 1.46 6.40
N THR A 8 2.54 0.24 5.85
CA THR A 8 2.95 -0.04 4.46
C THR A 8 2.19 0.83 3.44
N LEU A 9 0.88 1.02 3.62
CA LEU A 9 0.06 1.86 2.73
C LEU A 9 0.41 3.34 2.86
N VAL A 10 0.58 3.83 4.09
CA VAL A 10 0.93 5.22 4.38
C VAL A 10 2.29 5.54 3.80
N ASP A 11 3.29 4.69 4.04
CA ASP A 11 4.65 4.89 3.54
C ASP A 11 4.69 4.86 2.01
N ALA A 12 3.99 3.92 1.37
CA ALA A 12 3.87 3.88 -0.08
C ALA A 12 3.22 5.15 -0.65
N PHE A 13 2.15 5.64 -0.01
CA PHE A 13 1.48 6.86 -0.43
C PHE A 13 2.37 8.10 -0.28
N GLN A 14 3.01 8.27 0.87
CA GLN A 14 3.88 9.42 1.15
C GLN A 14 5.15 9.42 0.29
N SER A 15 5.65 8.25 -0.08
CA SER A 15 6.84 8.12 -0.94
C SER A 15 6.53 8.31 -2.42
N GLY A 16 5.27 8.52 -2.80
CA GLY A 16 4.85 8.73 -4.18
C GLY A 16 4.81 7.44 -5.02
N TYR A 17 4.63 6.28 -4.37
CA TYR A 17 4.50 4.98 -5.04
C TYR A 17 3.27 4.92 -5.96
N PHE A 18 2.20 5.62 -5.59
CA PHE A 18 0.95 5.68 -6.35
C PHE A 18 0.86 6.87 -7.32
N GLU A 19 1.92 7.67 -7.46
CA GLU A 19 1.93 8.80 -8.39
C GLU A 19 2.10 8.33 -9.85
N THR A 20 1.75 9.20 -10.81
CA THR A 20 2.00 8.97 -12.23
C THR A 20 2.79 10.15 -12.82
N PRO A 21 4.08 9.97 -13.19
CA PRO A 21 4.88 8.75 -13.00
C PRO A 21 5.18 8.48 -11.51
N ALA A 22 5.37 7.20 -11.15
CA ALA A 22 5.70 6.83 -9.78
C ALA A 22 7.07 7.41 -9.39
N LYS A 23 7.15 8.01 -8.19
CA LYS A 23 8.42 8.58 -7.67
C LYS A 23 9.35 7.53 -7.08
N ILE A 24 8.79 6.39 -6.68
CA ILE A 24 9.49 5.27 -6.07
C ILE A 24 8.86 3.98 -6.57
N ASP A 25 9.66 2.95 -6.83
CA ASP A 25 9.16 1.64 -7.24
C ASP A 25 9.01 0.66 -6.05
N ALA A 26 8.50 -0.54 -6.34
CA ALA A 26 8.27 -1.56 -5.31
C ALA A 26 9.58 -2.16 -4.73
N GLU A 27 10.66 -2.13 -5.51
CA GLU A 27 11.98 -2.62 -5.10
C GLU A 27 12.60 -1.64 -4.10
N GLU A 28 12.52 -0.34 -4.40
CA GLU A 28 12.95 0.76 -3.53
C GLU A 28 12.15 0.81 -2.23
N MET A 29 10.82 0.69 -2.30
CA MET A 29 9.98 0.60 -1.11
C MET A 29 10.33 -0.60 -0.23
N ALA A 30 10.56 -1.77 -0.83
CA ALA A 30 10.96 -2.96 -0.09
C ALA A 30 12.31 -2.76 0.62
N ARG A 31 13.27 -2.12 -0.05
CA ARG A 31 14.56 -1.75 0.56
C ARG A 31 14.39 -0.77 1.73
N HIS A 32 13.58 0.27 1.57
CA HIS A 32 13.30 1.24 2.65
C HIS A 32 12.68 0.57 3.89
N LEU A 33 11.81 -0.40 3.69
CA LEU A 33 11.12 -1.13 4.76
C LEU A 33 11.93 -2.31 5.32
N GLY A 34 13.12 -2.60 4.76
CA GLY A 34 13.97 -3.71 5.19
C GLY A 34 13.35 -5.10 4.94
N VAL A 35 12.52 -5.24 3.91
CA VAL A 35 11.83 -6.49 3.56
C VAL A 35 12.12 -6.89 2.11
N SER A 36 11.79 -8.12 1.75
CA SER A 36 11.85 -8.54 0.35
C SER A 36 10.75 -7.86 -0.49
N ARG A 37 10.99 -7.70 -1.79
CA ARG A 37 9.98 -7.18 -2.73
C ARG A 37 8.68 -7.99 -2.71
N SER A 38 8.75 -9.31 -2.57
CA SER A 38 7.56 -10.16 -2.46
C SER A 38 6.80 -9.91 -1.16
N THR A 39 7.51 -9.75 -0.04
CA THR A 39 6.89 -9.41 1.26
C THR A 39 6.20 -8.05 1.21
N PHE A 40 6.85 -7.02 0.66
CA PHE A 40 6.26 -5.70 0.49
C PHE A 40 4.98 -5.76 -0.35
N THR A 41 5.05 -6.36 -1.53
CA THR A 41 3.89 -6.45 -2.44
C THR A 41 2.75 -7.28 -1.86
N GLU A 42 3.04 -8.33 -1.09
CA GLU A 42 2.02 -9.10 -0.36
C GLU A 42 1.34 -8.26 0.72
N HIS A 43 2.10 -7.54 1.54
CA HIS A 43 1.56 -6.66 2.57
C HIS A 43 0.71 -5.55 1.95
N LEU A 44 1.20 -4.93 0.88
CA LEU A 44 0.51 -3.88 0.15
C LEU A 44 -0.83 -4.39 -0.40
N ARG A 45 -0.84 -5.51 -1.13
CA ARG A 45 -2.08 -6.12 -1.66
C ARG A 45 -3.10 -6.42 -0.56
N LYS A 46 -2.67 -7.00 0.56
CA LYS A 46 -3.57 -7.31 1.68
C LYS A 46 -4.12 -6.03 2.32
N ALA A 47 -3.33 -4.96 2.34
CA ALA A 47 -3.74 -3.67 2.86
C ALA A 47 -4.74 -2.99 1.93
N GLU A 48 -4.46 -2.94 0.62
CA GLU A 48 -5.36 -2.44 -0.43
C GLU A 48 -6.70 -3.17 -0.45
N ALA A 49 -6.69 -4.51 -0.41
CA ALA A 49 -7.92 -5.30 -0.39
C ALA A 49 -8.82 -4.96 0.80
N LYS A 50 -8.23 -4.74 1.99
CA LYS A 50 -8.97 -4.33 3.18
C LYS A 50 -9.46 -2.89 3.08
N LEU A 51 -8.66 -1.99 2.54
CA LEU A 51 -9.05 -0.59 2.30
C LEU A 51 -10.26 -0.54 1.35
N ILE A 52 -10.18 -1.24 0.22
CA ILE A 52 -11.27 -1.32 -0.75
C ILE A 52 -12.52 -1.94 -0.10
N ALA A 53 -12.40 -3.04 0.63
CA ALA A 53 -13.54 -3.66 1.32
C ALA A 53 -14.24 -2.71 2.31
N ASN A 54 -13.48 -1.85 2.99
CA ASN A 54 -14.02 -0.87 3.93
C ASN A 54 -14.63 0.35 3.23
N VAL A 55 -14.07 0.79 2.10
CA VAL A 55 -14.51 1.98 1.36
C VAL A 55 -15.65 1.64 0.39
N PHE A 56 -15.74 0.40 -0.08
CA PHE A 56 -16.73 -0.06 -1.05
C PHE A 56 -18.19 0.21 -0.65
N PRO A 57 -18.62 0.01 0.62
CA PRO A 57 -19.97 0.38 1.04
C PRO A 57 -20.25 1.88 0.88
N VAL A 58 -19.27 2.73 1.19
CA VAL A 58 -19.38 4.19 1.05
C VAL A 58 -19.49 4.57 -0.43
N LEU A 59 -18.69 3.96 -1.30
CA LEU A 59 -18.75 4.20 -2.75
C LEU A 59 -20.10 3.80 -3.37
N LYS A 60 -20.81 2.82 -2.80
CA LYS A 60 -22.14 2.42 -3.26
C LYS A 60 -23.27 3.37 -2.85
N MET A 61 -23.00 4.32 -1.95
CA MET A 61 -23.98 5.28 -1.46
C MET A 61 -23.95 6.61 -2.22
N VAL A 62 -23.04 6.76 -3.17
CA VAL A 62 -22.86 7.96 -4.00
C VAL A 62 -23.58 7.79 -5.35
#